data_AF-A0A4S2T4Z6-F1
#
_entry.id   AF-A0A4S2T4Z6-F1
#
_cell.length_a   1.000
_cell.length_b   1.000
_cell.length_c   1.000
_cell.angle_alpha   90.00
_cell.angle_beta   90.00
_cell.angle_gamma   90.00
#
_symmetry.space_group_name_H-M   'P 1'
#
loop_
_entity.id
_entity.type
_entity.pdbx_description
1 polymer ?
#
loop_
_entity_poly.entity_id
_entity_poly.type
_entity_poly.pdbx_seq_one_letter_code
_entity_poly.pdbx_strand_id
1 'polypeptide(L)'
;MRTAHAMTAATLLALLATGCSSGADTAGNKPPGWFGDTKTTAPLTKLSVPPSFDATQGWDEVLSWVPQSVMTLPVTVVPRSQTVAFMQASSAGYTVSARESNGKLAWRSAPWSAPTPVAEAQTASSGPAEIPDLTGVEIDGRGYVVAYAHGVRGKDQLHEGAEIVRLAIFPADAKGESVKPLREVDVPVSADPGEIHVQAMGGRLLVAWGESGFFPNRGATVDMTTGEVAVQQDADRLLTQCRTAPMCNTSRVVAATPDGPLVAMGGGGFGIPGRYFSDTLTPTGINPKSGFLGFWNGTVYGVSAGYALISWQAASAGDTPVWSVHDLHTGAPQARLVCGQEIAKSDKPSRDYPVVSSPRGQYLAAGSVAFDLKNKRGICWQGDGNRKTILVASIQDNGTAYGGVPDASEGGTNVVAQLDLSTPSGNAKPLEAGTEVPYAHSADGAGVFLTLNSDKHVLVAVRKPARP
;
A
#
# COMPACT_ATOMS: atom_id res chain seq x y z
N MET A 1 51.08 -66.12 -32.80
CA MET A 1 52.03 -66.15 -33.94
C MET A 1 52.51 -64.74 -34.20
N ARG A 2 53.84 -64.58 -34.31
CA ARG A 2 54.62 -63.39 -34.73
C ARG A 2 54.70 -62.25 -33.68
N THR A 3 55.82 -62.02 -32.99
CA THR A 3 57.14 -61.44 -33.42
C THR A 3 56.96 -60.17 -34.25
N ALA A 4 57.70 -59.07 -34.12
CA ALA A 4 58.78 -58.56 -33.28
C ALA A 4 59.04 -57.11 -33.78
N HIS A 5 60.06 -56.44 -33.22
CA HIS A 5 60.70 -55.18 -33.66
C HIS A 5 60.04 -53.89 -33.14
N ALA A 6 60.59 -53.10 -32.22
CA ALA A 6 61.96 -52.61 -31.93
C ALA A 6 62.48 -51.53 -32.90
N MET A 7 62.82 -50.38 -32.29
CA MET A 7 63.69 -49.27 -32.75
C MET A 7 63.13 -48.38 -33.88
N THR A 8 63.29 -47.05 -33.92
CA THR A 8 64.48 -46.25 -33.55
C THR A 8 64.13 -44.76 -33.38
N ALA A 9 65.00 -44.10 -32.60
CA ALA A 9 65.15 -42.69 -32.24
C ALA A 9 64.94 -41.59 -33.32
N ALA A 10 64.53 -40.41 -32.86
CA ALA A 10 65.22 -39.15 -33.13
C ALA A 10 64.88 -38.07 -32.07
N THR A 11 65.91 -37.59 -31.40
CA THR A 11 65.98 -36.46 -30.45
C THR A 11 65.83 -35.10 -31.12
N LEU A 12 65.20 -34.13 -30.43
CA LEU A 12 65.77 -32.77 -30.30
C LEU A 12 65.15 -32.02 -29.11
N LEU A 13 66.03 -31.58 -28.20
CA LEU A 13 65.76 -30.72 -27.06
C LEU A 13 65.41 -29.29 -27.52
N ALA A 14 64.46 -28.66 -26.85
CA ALA A 14 64.55 -27.24 -26.48
C ALA A 14 63.77 -27.01 -25.17
N LEU A 15 64.51 -26.55 -24.15
CA LEU A 15 63.99 -26.11 -22.86
C LEU A 15 63.22 -24.78 -22.99
N LEU A 16 62.20 -24.57 -22.15
CA LEU A 16 62.20 -23.54 -21.10
C LEU A 16 60.92 -23.60 -20.24
N ALA A 17 61.15 -23.97 -18.98
CA ALA A 17 60.47 -23.61 -17.73
C ALA A 17 59.10 -22.88 -17.77
N THR A 18 58.04 -23.50 -17.22
CA THR A 18 57.67 -23.39 -15.79
C THR A 18 56.39 -24.18 -15.48
N GLY A 19 56.53 -25.06 -14.48
CA GLY A 19 55.53 -25.75 -13.64
C GLY A 19 54.03 -25.71 -13.95
N CYS A 20 53.53 -26.82 -14.49
CA CYS A 20 52.31 -27.46 -13.96
C CYS A 20 52.74 -28.43 -12.84
N SER A 21 52.03 -28.42 -11.71
CA SER A 21 51.98 -29.58 -10.80
C SER A 21 50.57 -30.13 -10.82
N SER A 22 50.44 -31.20 -11.59
CA SER A 22 49.31 -32.10 -11.77
C SER A 22 49.02 -32.95 -10.53
N GLY A 23 47.74 -33.29 -10.33
CA GLY A 23 47.33 -34.43 -9.50
C GLY A 23 45.92 -34.87 -9.90
N ALA A 24 45.86 -35.85 -10.81
CA ALA A 24 44.63 -36.46 -11.30
C ALA A 24 44.11 -37.55 -10.36
N ASP A 25 42.79 -37.72 -10.44
CA ASP A 25 41.97 -38.90 -10.18
C ASP A 25 41.92 -39.52 -8.77
N THR A 26 40.73 -39.43 -8.17
CA THR A 26 40.00 -40.66 -7.77
C THR A 26 38.51 -40.35 -7.66
N ALA A 27 37.71 -41.11 -8.41
CA ALA A 27 36.27 -41.16 -8.29
C ALA A 27 35.87 -41.59 -6.87
N GLY A 28 35.19 -40.68 -6.16
CA GLY A 28 34.57 -40.93 -4.87
C GLY A 28 33.15 -40.40 -4.87
N ASN A 29 32.19 -41.30 -4.97
CA ASN A 29 30.76 -41.06 -4.90
C ASN A 29 30.40 -40.25 -3.63
N LYS A 30 29.85 -39.02 -3.79
CA LYS A 30 29.16 -38.26 -2.72
C LYS A 30 27.90 -37.59 -3.28
N PRO A 31 26.81 -37.51 -2.49
CA PRO A 31 25.47 -37.14 -2.95
C PRO A 31 25.37 -35.66 -3.37
N PRO A 32 24.39 -35.28 -4.22
CA PRO A 32 24.27 -33.92 -4.75
C PRO A 32 23.91 -32.94 -3.62
N GLY A 33 24.87 -32.07 -3.29
CA GLY A 33 24.70 -30.97 -2.34
C GLY A 33 23.97 -29.80 -2.99
N TRP A 34 22.76 -29.55 -2.50
CA TRP A 34 21.80 -28.52 -2.89
C TRP A 34 22.17 -27.13 -2.36
N PHE A 35 23.39 -26.65 -2.60
CA PHE A 35 23.74 -25.25 -2.34
C PHE A 35 24.56 -24.74 -3.51
N GLY A 36 23.84 -24.27 -4.53
CA GLY A 36 24.44 -23.55 -5.65
C GLY A 36 25.08 -22.26 -5.16
N ASP A 37 26.29 -22.03 -5.67
CA ASP A 37 27.10 -20.84 -5.49
C ASP A 37 26.26 -19.57 -5.40
N THR A 38 26.33 -18.91 -4.25
CA THR A 38 25.92 -17.52 -4.11
C THR A 38 26.78 -16.68 -5.05
N LYS A 39 26.27 -16.40 -6.25
CA LYS A 39 26.73 -15.25 -7.03
C LYS A 39 26.64 -14.04 -6.11
N THR A 40 27.80 -13.49 -5.78
CA THR A 40 27.97 -12.26 -5.02
C THR A 40 27.09 -11.19 -5.65
N THR A 41 26.02 -10.82 -4.96
CA THR A 41 25.13 -9.73 -5.34
C THR A 41 25.98 -8.46 -5.41
N ALA A 42 25.87 -7.69 -6.50
CA ALA A 42 26.49 -6.38 -6.59
C ALA A 42 26.10 -5.55 -5.35
N PRO A 43 27.00 -4.71 -4.80
CA PRO A 43 26.67 -3.88 -3.65
C PRO A 43 25.45 -3.03 -4.00
N LEU A 44 24.37 -3.23 -3.23
CA LEU A 44 23.13 -2.46 -3.38
C LEU A 44 23.47 -0.97 -3.31
N THR A 45 22.90 -0.18 -4.23
CA THR A 45 22.99 1.28 -4.22
C THR A 45 22.73 1.77 -2.81
N LYS A 46 23.68 2.52 -2.24
CA LYS A 46 23.55 3.04 -0.87
C LYS A 46 22.38 4.03 -0.84
N LEU A 47 21.28 3.61 -0.21
CA LEU A 47 20.09 4.42 -0.03
C LEU A 47 20.41 5.67 0.81
N SER A 48 20.13 6.85 0.27
CA SER A 48 20.15 8.10 1.04
C SER A 48 18.82 8.25 1.76
N VAL A 49 18.83 8.33 3.08
CA VAL A 49 17.63 8.39 3.93
C VAL A 49 17.66 9.59 4.86
N PRO A 50 16.52 10.03 5.42
CA PRO A 50 16.47 11.17 6.32
C PRO A 50 17.35 10.92 7.57
N PRO A 51 17.93 11.97 8.18
CA PRO A 51 18.84 11.83 9.33
C PRO A 51 18.26 11.12 10.56
N SER A 52 16.93 11.04 10.65
CA SER A 52 16.21 10.28 11.68
C SER A 52 16.32 8.76 11.52
N PHE A 53 16.90 8.27 10.43
CA PHE A 53 17.08 6.84 10.15
C PHE A 53 18.55 6.51 10.02
N ASP A 54 18.93 5.33 10.51
CA ASP A 54 20.26 4.78 10.31
C ASP A 54 20.32 4.00 9.00
N ALA A 55 20.97 4.58 7.99
CA ALA A 55 21.14 3.98 6.66
C ALA A 55 21.86 2.61 6.69
N THR A 56 22.57 2.29 7.77
CA THR A 56 23.36 1.07 7.93
C THR A 56 22.65 -0.03 8.71
N GLN A 57 21.50 0.28 9.31
CA GLN A 57 20.75 -0.65 10.16
C GLN A 57 19.39 -0.98 9.55
N GLY A 58 19.13 -2.27 9.38
CA GLY A 58 17.88 -2.78 8.84
C GLY A 58 18.15 -3.90 7.84
N TRP A 59 17.38 -3.95 6.76
CA TRP A 59 17.51 -4.98 5.74
C TRP A 59 16.97 -4.51 4.40
N ASP A 60 17.39 -5.22 3.35
CA ASP A 60 17.01 -4.99 1.97
C ASP A 60 16.46 -6.28 1.35
N GLU A 61 15.49 -6.15 0.45
CA GLU A 61 14.95 -7.23 -0.37
C GLU A 61 14.67 -6.70 -1.78
N VAL A 62 15.03 -7.47 -2.81
CA VAL A 62 14.83 -7.09 -4.22
C VAL A 62 13.70 -7.93 -4.81
N LEU A 63 12.69 -7.26 -5.35
CA LEU A 63 11.57 -7.89 -6.05
C LEU A 63 11.79 -7.76 -7.57
N SER A 64 12.56 -8.69 -8.13
CA SER A 64 12.93 -8.67 -9.56
C SER A 64 11.80 -9.06 -10.52
N TRP A 65 10.70 -9.58 -10.00
CA TRP A 65 9.56 -10.04 -10.80
C TRP A 65 8.54 -8.93 -11.07
N VAL A 66 8.59 -7.83 -10.31
CA VAL A 66 7.63 -6.73 -10.39
C VAL A 66 7.92 -5.91 -11.65
N PRO A 67 6.97 -5.81 -12.61
CA PRO A 67 7.16 -5.00 -13.80
C PRO A 67 7.27 -3.51 -13.47
N GLN A 68 7.97 -2.73 -14.29
CA GLN A 68 8.14 -1.30 -14.03
C GLN A 68 6.87 -0.47 -14.26
N SER A 69 5.91 -1.00 -15.01
CA SER A 69 4.68 -0.33 -15.42
C SER A 69 3.51 -0.48 -14.43
N VAL A 70 3.71 -1.21 -13.33
CA VAL A 70 2.66 -1.40 -12.32
C VAL A 70 2.49 -0.15 -11.46
N MET A 71 1.25 0.08 -11.03
CA MET A 71 0.90 1.21 -10.16
C MET A 71 0.87 0.84 -8.67
N THR A 72 0.99 -0.44 -8.35
CA THR A 72 0.99 -0.95 -6.98
C THR A 72 2.19 -1.84 -6.73
N LEU A 73 2.58 -1.99 -5.46
CA LEU A 73 3.76 -2.74 -5.06
C LEU A 73 3.36 -3.77 -4.01
N PRO A 74 3.77 -5.04 -4.16
CA PRO A 74 3.32 -6.15 -3.31
C PRO A 74 4.08 -6.18 -1.99
N VAL A 75 3.98 -5.07 -1.25
CA VAL A 75 4.66 -4.78 0.00
C VAL A 75 3.69 -4.05 0.92
N THR A 76 3.61 -4.46 2.18
CA THR A 76 2.75 -3.82 3.15
C THR A 76 3.36 -3.82 4.55
N VAL A 77 3.00 -2.83 5.35
CA VAL A 77 3.29 -2.79 6.79
C VAL A 77 2.02 -3.15 7.52
N VAL A 78 2.08 -4.16 8.39
CA VAL A 78 0.92 -4.53 9.20
C VAL A 78 0.67 -3.41 10.23
N PRO A 79 -0.55 -2.85 10.30
CA PRO A 79 -0.86 -1.78 11.26
C PRO A 79 -0.49 -2.17 12.69
N ARG A 80 0.00 -1.19 13.46
CA ARG A 80 0.43 -1.35 14.88
C ARG A 80 1.45 -2.49 15.13
N SER A 81 2.13 -2.98 14.10
CA SER A 81 3.13 -4.05 14.16
C SER A 81 4.51 -3.61 13.67
N GLN A 82 5.53 -4.41 13.97
CA GLN A 82 6.87 -4.34 13.38
C GLN A 82 7.00 -5.15 12.09
N THR A 83 5.91 -5.81 11.66
CA THR A 83 5.89 -6.72 10.52
C THR A 83 5.79 -5.95 9.21
N VAL A 84 6.77 -6.17 8.34
CA VAL A 84 6.73 -5.81 6.93
C VAL A 84 6.59 -7.09 6.12
N ALA A 85 5.56 -7.17 5.28
CA ALA A 85 5.32 -8.30 4.40
C ALA A 85 5.57 -7.91 2.95
N PHE A 86 6.13 -8.84 2.18
CA PHE A 86 6.40 -8.67 0.76
C PHE A 86 6.18 -9.97 0.01
N MET A 87 5.87 -9.88 -1.29
CA MET A 87 5.59 -11.04 -2.14
C MET A 87 6.74 -11.35 -3.09
N GLN A 88 7.11 -12.62 -3.19
CA GLN A 88 8.06 -13.15 -4.15
C GLN A 88 7.33 -14.05 -5.16
N ALA A 89 7.70 -13.99 -6.43
CA ALA A 89 7.19 -14.89 -7.46
C ALA A 89 8.19 -16.01 -7.79
N SER A 90 7.67 -17.18 -8.13
CA SER A 90 8.42 -18.35 -8.59
C SER A 90 7.61 -19.12 -9.62
N SER A 91 8.20 -20.14 -10.24
CA SER A 91 7.46 -21.06 -11.12
C SER A 91 6.35 -21.85 -10.39
N ALA A 92 6.43 -21.98 -9.07
CA ALA A 92 5.42 -22.64 -8.25
C ALA A 92 4.27 -21.71 -7.80
N GLY A 93 4.31 -20.43 -8.19
CA GLY A 93 3.37 -19.40 -7.75
C GLY A 93 4.04 -18.36 -6.85
N TYR A 94 3.21 -17.70 -6.03
CA TYR A 94 3.63 -16.56 -5.21
C TYR A 94 3.85 -16.96 -3.77
N THR A 95 4.86 -16.40 -3.13
CA THR A 95 5.15 -16.64 -1.71
C THR A 95 5.14 -15.33 -0.96
N VAL A 96 4.42 -15.27 0.16
CA VAL A 96 4.42 -14.12 1.06
C VAL A 96 5.45 -14.36 2.15
N SER A 97 6.37 -13.42 2.34
CA SER A 97 7.33 -13.43 3.45
C SER A 97 7.04 -12.26 4.37
N ALA A 98 7.06 -12.52 5.68
CA ALA A 98 6.89 -11.50 6.71
C ALA A 98 8.17 -11.40 7.54
N ARG A 99 8.78 -10.22 7.56
CA ARG A 99 9.97 -9.92 8.35
C ARG A 99 9.68 -8.83 9.37
N GLU A 100 10.32 -8.95 10.52
CA GLU A 100 10.39 -7.85 11.50
C GLU A 100 11.31 -6.73 10.96
N SER A 101 11.20 -5.52 11.51
CA SER A 101 12.07 -4.37 11.19
C SER A 101 13.57 -4.66 11.37
N ASN A 102 13.91 -5.62 12.24
CA ASN A 102 15.27 -6.08 12.49
C ASN A 102 15.81 -7.09 11.44
N GLY A 103 15.00 -7.48 10.45
CA GLY A 103 15.37 -8.40 9.37
C GLY A 103 15.10 -9.88 9.67
N LYS A 104 14.73 -10.22 10.91
CA LYS A 104 14.32 -11.58 11.28
C LYS A 104 13.07 -11.98 10.50
N LEU A 105 13.18 -13.09 9.77
CA LEU A 105 12.04 -13.72 9.13
C LEU A 105 11.12 -14.29 10.21
N ALA A 106 9.90 -13.75 10.31
CA ALA A 106 8.88 -14.26 11.22
C ALA A 106 8.24 -15.52 10.63
N TRP A 107 7.84 -15.42 9.36
CA TRP A 107 7.29 -16.55 8.63
C TRP A 107 7.35 -16.36 7.10
N ARG A 108 7.16 -17.48 6.40
CA ARG A 108 7.00 -17.55 4.94
C ARG A 108 5.83 -18.46 4.59
N SER A 109 4.99 -18.04 3.65
CA SER A 109 3.84 -18.85 3.22
C SER A 109 4.28 -20.09 2.42
N ALA A 110 3.38 -21.05 2.27
CA ALA A 110 3.46 -21.99 1.15
C ALA A 110 3.23 -21.20 -0.17
N PRO A 111 3.68 -21.72 -1.33
CA PRO A 111 3.31 -21.13 -2.61
C PRO A 111 1.79 -21.04 -2.75
N TRP A 112 1.32 -19.83 -3.05
CA TRP A 112 -0.07 -19.50 -3.30
C TRP A 112 -0.27 -19.32 -4.81
N SER A 113 -1.30 -19.99 -5.33
CA SER A 113 -1.69 -19.90 -6.73
C SER A 113 -2.75 -18.81 -6.89
N ALA A 114 -2.33 -17.68 -7.46
CA ALA A 114 -3.24 -16.65 -7.94
C ALA A 114 -4.20 -17.22 -9.00
N PRO A 115 -5.41 -16.65 -9.17
CA PRO A 115 -6.31 -17.02 -10.27
C PRO A 115 -5.65 -16.77 -11.63
N THR A 116 -6.21 -17.38 -12.68
CA THR A 116 -5.72 -17.16 -14.04
C THR A 116 -5.95 -15.69 -14.42
N PRO A 117 -4.93 -14.93 -14.85
CA PRO A 117 -5.13 -13.52 -15.17
C PRO A 117 -6.16 -13.35 -16.28
N VAL A 118 -6.99 -12.30 -16.20
CA VAL A 118 -7.89 -11.90 -17.29
C VAL A 118 -7.09 -11.62 -18.56
N ALA A 119 -7.64 -11.95 -19.74
CA ALA A 119 -6.88 -11.98 -21.00
C ALA A 119 -6.19 -10.65 -21.33
N GLU A 120 -6.85 -9.53 -21.01
CA GLU A 120 -6.38 -8.17 -21.27
C GLU A 120 -5.29 -7.69 -20.29
N ALA A 121 -5.17 -8.33 -19.11
CA ALA A 121 -4.10 -8.03 -18.15
C ALA A 121 -2.72 -8.54 -18.62
N GLN A 122 -2.68 -9.48 -19.57
CA GLN A 122 -1.42 -10.07 -20.07
C GLN A 122 -0.86 -9.36 -21.31
N THR A 123 -1.71 -8.66 -22.07
CA THR A 123 -1.38 -8.09 -23.40
C THR A 123 -1.00 -6.61 -23.38
N ALA A 124 -0.81 -6.02 -22.20
CA ALA A 124 -0.62 -4.59 -22.06
C ALA A 124 0.79 -4.14 -22.52
N SER A 125 0.98 -4.03 -23.82
CA SER A 125 2.02 -3.19 -24.44
C SER A 125 1.72 -1.69 -24.23
N SER A 126 0.52 -1.32 -23.73
CA SER A 126 0.10 0.07 -23.51
C SER A 126 -0.90 0.30 -22.34
N GLY A 127 -1.06 -0.64 -21.41
CA GLY A 127 -1.95 -0.51 -20.24
C GLY A 127 -1.25 -0.88 -18.91
N PRO A 128 -1.84 -0.59 -17.74
CA PRO A 128 -1.24 -0.98 -16.47
C PRO A 128 -1.23 -2.50 -16.35
N ALA A 129 -0.06 -3.09 -16.11
CA ALA A 129 0.03 -4.50 -15.79
C ALA A 129 -0.58 -4.73 -14.40
N GLU A 130 -1.49 -5.69 -14.28
CA GLU A 130 -2.06 -6.10 -13.00
C GLU A 130 -1.24 -7.25 -12.41
N ILE A 131 -0.82 -7.09 -11.15
CA ILE A 131 -0.05 -8.09 -10.42
C ILE A 131 -0.78 -8.46 -9.13
N PRO A 132 -0.54 -9.66 -8.57
CA PRO A 132 -0.89 -9.96 -7.20
C PRO A 132 -0.20 -9.01 -6.23
N ASP A 133 -0.90 -8.66 -5.15
CA ASP A 133 -0.52 -7.57 -4.25
C ASP A 133 -0.87 -7.90 -2.79
N LEU A 134 -0.45 -7.06 -1.85
CA LEU A 134 -0.56 -7.26 -0.41
C LEU A 134 -1.24 -6.08 0.28
N THR A 135 -2.10 -6.38 1.25
CA THR A 135 -2.60 -5.38 2.20
C THR A 135 -2.47 -5.86 3.64
N GLY A 136 -1.98 -4.98 4.51
CA GLY A 136 -1.89 -5.18 5.94
C GLY A 136 -3.14 -4.64 6.61
N VAL A 137 -3.76 -5.43 7.48
CA VAL A 137 -4.99 -5.05 8.16
C VAL A 137 -4.92 -5.42 9.63
N GLU A 138 -5.53 -4.59 10.47
CA GLU A 138 -5.82 -4.98 11.84
C GLU A 138 -7.33 -5.06 12.05
N ILE A 139 -7.78 -6.19 12.60
CA ILE A 139 -9.17 -6.45 12.98
C ILE A 139 -9.20 -6.89 14.43
N ASP A 140 -10.00 -6.21 15.25
CA ASP A 140 -10.22 -6.55 16.66
C ASP A 140 -8.91 -6.75 17.45
N GLY A 141 -7.91 -5.90 17.22
CA GLY A 141 -6.60 -5.98 17.88
C GLY A 141 -5.62 -6.98 17.26
N ARG A 142 -5.98 -7.66 16.17
CA ARG A 142 -5.16 -8.70 15.53
C ARG A 142 -4.74 -8.29 14.13
N GLY A 143 -3.43 -8.36 13.87
CA GLY A 143 -2.84 -8.06 12.57
C GLY A 143 -2.92 -9.23 11.60
N TYR A 144 -3.19 -8.94 10.34
CA TYR A 144 -3.19 -9.90 9.24
C TYR A 144 -2.46 -9.32 8.03
N VAL A 145 -1.92 -10.23 7.21
CA VAL A 145 -1.44 -9.94 5.86
C VAL A 145 -2.38 -10.62 4.89
N VAL A 146 -2.92 -9.86 3.94
CA VAL A 146 -3.85 -10.36 2.93
C VAL A 146 -3.16 -10.26 1.58
N ALA A 147 -2.89 -11.41 0.96
CA ALA A 147 -2.52 -11.45 -0.44
C ALA A 147 -3.79 -11.45 -1.29
N TYR A 148 -3.79 -10.68 -2.37
CA TYR A 148 -4.92 -10.64 -3.28
C TYR A 148 -4.49 -10.61 -4.74
N ALA A 149 -5.36 -11.15 -5.60
CA ALA A 149 -5.16 -11.15 -7.04
C ALA A 149 -6.51 -11.24 -7.75
N HIS A 150 -6.63 -10.48 -8.83
CA HIS A 150 -7.75 -10.50 -9.74
C HIS A 150 -7.53 -11.52 -10.87
N GLY A 151 -8.56 -12.25 -11.24
CA GLY A 151 -8.51 -13.16 -12.37
C GLY A 151 -9.75 -14.02 -12.51
N VAL A 152 -9.65 -15.06 -13.31
CA VAL A 152 -10.72 -16.01 -13.58
C VAL A 152 -10.42 -17.33 -12.88
N ARG A 153 -11.44 -17.88 -12.22
CA ARG A 153 -11.43 -19.22 -11.63
C ARG A 153 -12.30 -20.19 -12.43
N GLY A 154 -11.80 -21.40 -12.64
CA GLY A 154 -12.57 -22.49 -13.23
C GLY A 154 -12.81 -22.34 -14.73
N LYS A 155 -11.98 -21.54 -15.41
CA LYS A 155 -11.97 -21.48 -16.87
C LYS A 155 -11.34 -22.75 -17.42
N ASP A 156 -12.01 -23.39 -18.36
CA ASP A 156 -11.52 -24.56 -19.09
C ASP A 156 -12.07 -24.56 -20.53
N GLN A 157 -11.97 -25.69 -21.25
CA GLN A 157 -12.42 -25.79 -22.64
C GLN A 157 -13.95 -25.76 -22.81
N LEU A 158 -14.70 -25.90 -21.71
CA LEU A 158 -16.16 -26.03 -21.68
C LEU A 158 -16.83 -24.89 -20.88
N HIS A 159 -16.08 -24.19 -20.03
CA HIS A 159 -16.60 -23.15 -19.14
C HIS A 159 -15.75 -21.87 -19.24
N GLU A 160 -16.40 -20.72 -19.30
CA GLU A 160 -15.72 -19.41 -19.29
C GLU A 160 -15.09 -19.06 -17.94
N GLY A 161 -15.46 -19.77 -16.88
CA GLY A 161 -15.05 -19.50 -15.51
C GLY A 161 -15.80 -18.33 -14.87
N ALA A 162 -15.45 -18.02 -13.62
CA ALA A 162 -15.97 -16.88 -12.88
C ALA A 162 -14.84 -15.88 -12.60
N GLU A 163 -15.07 -14.62 -12.93
CA GLU A 163 -14.18 -13.52 -12.59
C GLU A 163 -14.27 -13.22 -11.08
N ILE A 164 -13.11 -13.19 -10.43
CA ILE A 164 -12.99 -13.08 -8.98
C ILE A 164 -11.78 -12.24 -8.58
N VAL A 165 -11.88 -11.64 -7.40
CA VAL A 165 -10.70 -11.29 -6.60
C VAL A 165 -10.52 -12.37 -5.55
N ARG A 166 -9.41 -13.10 -5.62
CA ARG A 166 -9.05 -14.09 -4.60
C ARG A 166 -8.25 -13.41 -3.50
N LEU A 167 -8.66 -13.63 -2.26
CA LEU A 167 -7.98 -13.17 -1.05
C LEU A 167 -7.40 -14.38 -0.31
N ALA A 168 -6.13 -14.35 0.06
CA ALA A 168 -5.49 -15.31 0.95
C ALA A 168 -5.05 -14.61 2.25
N ILE A 169 -5.64 -15.03 3.37
CA ILE A 169 -5.53 -14.32 4.65
C ILE A 169 -4.54 -15.04 5.56
N PHE A 170 -3.46 -14.36 5.93
CA PHE A 170 -2.41 -14.87 6.82
C PHE A 170 -2.42 -14.12 8.16
N PRO A 171 -2.27 -14.80 9.31
CA PRO A 171 -2.01 -14.11 10.57
C PRO A 171 -0.65 -13.42 10.51
N ALA A 172 -0.56 -12.16 10.91
CA ALA A 172 0.71 -11.44 10.90
C ALA A 172 1.72 -12.04 11.90
N ASP A 173 1.23 -12.65 12.98
CA ASP A 173 1.99 -13.29 14.06
C ASP A 173 2.26 -14.78 13.84
N ALA A 174 2.01 -15.29 12.62
CA ALA A 174 2.37 -16.66 12.25
C ALA A 174 3.87 -16.93 12.42
N LYS A 175 4.25 -18.21 12.43
CA LYS A 175 5.65 -18.63 12.63
C LYS A 175 6.01 -19.78 11.72
N GLY A 176 7.27 -19.78 11.28
CA GLY A 176 7.87 -20.88 10.54
C GLY A 176 7.72 -20.76 9.03
N GLU A 177 8.02 -21.85 8.33
CA GLU A 177 8.00 -21.93 6.88
C GLU A 177 6.74 -22.65 6.38
N SER A 178 6.36 -22.37 5.13
CA SER A 178 5.19 -22.98 4.49
C SER A 178 3.87 -22.72 5.22
N VAL A 179 3.72 -21.53 5.80
CA VAL A 179 2.46 -21.10 6.45
C VAL A 179 1.32 -21.11 5.42
N LYS A 180 0.22 -21.78 5.76
CA LYS A 180 -1.00 -21.76 4.94
C LYS A 180 -1.88 -20.58 5.32
N PRO A 181 -2.65 -20.01 4.39
CA PRO A 181 -3.64 -19.00 4.76
C PRO A 181 -4.65 -19.61 5.75
N LEU A 182 -5.09 -18.81 6.72
CA LEU A 182 -6.22 -19.16 7.59
C LEU A 182 -7.47 -19.41 6.76
N ARG A 183 -7.60 -18.65 5.67
CA ARG A 183 -8.76 -18.68 4.79
C ARG A 183 -8.38 -18.15 3.41
N GLU A 184 -9.00 -18.75 2.40
CA GLU A 184 -9.09 -18.17 1.07
C GLU A 184 -10.54 -17.77 0.81
N VAL A 185 -10.74 -16.57 0.26
CA VAL A 185 -12.06 -16.00 -0.04
C VAL A 185 -12.06 -15.55 -1.49
N ASP A 186 -13.04 -16.01 -2.26
CA ASP A 186 -13.26 -15.56 -3.63
C ASP A 186 -14.38 -14.51 -3.61
N VAL A 187 -14.05 -13.28 -3.96
CA VAL A 187 -15.01 -12.19 -4.10
C VAL A 187 -15.43 -12.11 -5.58
N PRO A 188 -16.71 -12.29 -5.92
CA PRO A 188 -17.16 -12.16 -7.30
C PRO A 188 -17.07 -10.69 -7.73
N VAL A 189 -16.42 -10.45 -8.87
CA VAL A 189 -16.27 -9.11 -9.45
C VAL A 189 -16.56 -9.12 -10.95
N SER A 190 -16.67 -7.93 -11.52
CA SER A 190 -16.69 -7.71 -12.97
C SER A 190 -16.09 -6.34 -13.21
N ALA A 191 -14.83 -6.32 -13.66
CA ALA A 191 -13.98 -5.14 -13.75
C ALA A 191 -12.90 -5.29 -14.83
N ASP A 192 -12.51 -4.17 -15.42
CA ASP A 192 -11.38 -4.16 -16.34
C ASP A 192 -10.05 -4.26 -15.55
N PRO A 193 -8.95 -4.73 -16.17
CA PRO A 193 -7.64 -4.77 -15.52
C PRO A 193 -7.24 -3.41 -14.92
N GLY A 194 -6.79 -3.43 -13.67
CA GLY A 194 -6.36 -2.22 -12.96
C GLY A 194 -7.49 -1.40 -12.32
N GLU A 195 -8.74 -1.88 -12.37
CA GLU A 195 -9.87 -1.26 -11.65
C GLU A 195 -10.17 -1.94 -10.31
N ILE A 196 -9.36 -2.91 -9.87
CA ILE A 196 -9.53 -3.58 -8.57
C ILE A 196 -8.77 -2.84 -7.47
N HIS A 197 -9.47 -2.56 -6.37
CA HIS A 197 -8.90 -1.95 -5.17
C HIS A 197 -9.27 -2.77 -3.93
N VAL A 198 -8.27 -3.27 -3.20
CA VAL A 198 -8.47 -3.98 -1.93
C VAL A 198 -7.94 -3.13 -0.80
N GLN A 199 -8.81 -2.77 0.15
CA GLN A 199 -8.47 -1.86 1.23
C GLN A 199 -9.02 -2.31 2.59
N ALA A 200 -8.36 -1.84 3.64
CA ALA A 200 -8.57 -2.27 5.02
C ALA A 200 -8.93 -1.10 5.97
N MET A 201 -9.35 0.03 5.41
CA MET A 201 -9.34 1.33 6.10
C MET A 201 -10.34 1.45 7.27
N GLY A 202 -11.40 0.63 7.32
CA GLY A 202 -12.42 0.68 8.38
C GLY A 202 -12.37 -0.45 9.41
N GLY A 203 -11.27 -1.22 9.45
CA GLY A 203 -11.15 -2.38 10.34
C GLY A 203 -11.86 -3.65 9.81
N ARG A 204 -12.30 -3.62 8.55
CA ARG A 204 -12.72 -4.77 7.74
C ARG A 204 -12.17 -4.60 6.32
N LEU A 205 -12.16 -5.67 5.52
CA LEU A 205 -11.76 -5.59 4.13
C LEU A 205 -12.92 -5.08 3.25
N LEU A 206 -12.59 -4.15 2.36
CA LEU A 206 -13.41 -3.76 1.23
C LEU A 206 -12.65 -4.12 -0.05
N VAL A 207 -13.30 -4.88 -0.92
CA VAL A 207 -12.89 -5.03 -2.32
C VAL A 207 -13.79 -4.12 -3.13
N ALA A 208 -13.24 -3.14 -3.84
CA ALA A 208 -13.97 -2.19 -4.67
C ALA A 208 -13.50 -2.26 -6.12
N TRP A 209 -14.40 -2.02 -7.07
CA TRP A 209 -14.09 -2.20 -8.49
C TRP A 209 -14.95 -1.40 -9.48
N GLY A 210 -14.53 -1.42 -10.75
CA GLY A 210 -15.31 -0.98 -11.91
C GLY A 210 -15.08 0.47 -12.33
N GLU A 211 -14.18 1.18 -11.65
CA GLU A 211 -13.71 2.51 -12.01
C GLU A 211 -12.28 2.74 -11.50
N SER A 212 -11.51 3.57 -12.18
CA SER A 212 -10.18 3.97 -11.71
C SER A 212 -10.23 4.92 -10.49
N GLY A 213 -9.54 4.55 -9.41
CA GLY A 213 -9.32 5.39 -8.22
C GLY A 213 -9.67 4.67 -6.91
N PHE A 214 -9.42 5.30 -5.75
CA PHE A 214 -9.41 4.60 -4.46
C PHE A 214 -10.77 4.06 -4.01
N PHE A 215 -11.87 4.71 -4.40
CA PHE A 215 -13.22 4.30 -3.99
C PHE A 215 -14.17 4.25 -5.20
N PRO A 216 -14.12 3.17 -5.99
CA PRO A 216 -15.09 2.89 -7.05
C PRO A 216 -16.53 2.81 -6.53
N ASN A 217 -17.50 2.86 -7.45
CA ASN A 217 -18.92 2.81 -7.12
C ASN A 217 -19.44 1.39 -6.76
N ARG A 218 -18.72 0.33 -7.16
CA ARG A 218 -19.03 -1.05 -6.77
C ARG A 218 -18.07 -1.51 -5.68
N GLY A 219 -18.58 -2.32 -4.77
CA GLY A 219 -17.73 -2.95 -3.77
C GLY A 219 -18.39 -4.10 -3.03
N ALA A 220 -17.59 -4.85 -2.31
CA ALA A 220 -17.99 -5.93 -1.44
C ALA A 220 -17.19 -5.86 -0.14
N THR A 221 -17.90 -5.98 0.98
CA THR A 221 -17.26 -6.10 2.29
C THR A 221 -16.98 -7.57 2.57
N VAL A 222 -15.82 -7.87 3.14
CA VAL A 222 -15.41 -9.23 3.48
C VAL A 222 -15.22 -9.35 4.99
N ASP A 223 -15.95 -10.29 5.61
CA ASP A 223 -15.66 -10.72 6.97
C ASP A 223 -14.48 -11.70 6.93
N MET A 224 -13.32 -11.28 7.42
CA MET A 224 -12.10 -12.11 7.42
C MET A 224 -12.17 -13.29 8.38
N THR A 225 -13.03 -13.24 9.39
CA THR A 225 -13.19 -14.31 10.38
C THR A 225 -14.03 -15.44 9.79
N THR A 226 -15.17 -15.10 9.20
CA THR A 226 -16.12 -16.09 8.65
C THR A 226 -15.85 -16.42 7.18
N GLY A 227 -15.27 -15.50 6.42
CA GLY A 227 -15.16 -15.56 4.97
C GLY A 227 -16.39 -15.06 4.22
N GLU A 228 -17.37 -14.50 4.92
CA GLU A 228 -18.60 -14.01 4.30
C GLU A 228 -18.31 -12.78 3.42
N VAL A 229 -18.92 -12.78 2.23
CA VAL A 229 -18.81 -11.69 1.25
C VAL A 229 -20.18 -11.06 1.09
N ALA A 230 -20.27 -9.76 1.35
CA ALA A 230 -21.49 -8.97 1.14
C ALA A 230 -21.26 -7.95 0.02
N VAL A 231 -21.74 -8.29 -1.18
CA VAL A 231 -21.70 -7.43 -2.36
C VAL A 231 -22.69 -6.28 -2.22
N GLN A 232 -22.21 -5.07 -2.42
CA GLN A 232 -22.97 -3.83 -2.31
C GLN A 232 -23.50 -3.47 -3.70
N GLN A 233 -24.68 -3.99 -4.04
CA GLN A 233 -25.24 -3.87 -5.39
C GLN A 233 -25.67 -2.45 -5.76
N ASP A 234 -26.10 -1.65 -4.77
CA ASP A 234 -26.58 -0.29 -4.99
C ASP A 234 -26.26 0.57 -3.75
N ALA A 235 -25.10 1.25 -3.81
CA ALA A 235 -24.65 2.12 -2.72
C ALA A 235 -25.59 3.32 -2.52
N ASP A 236 -26.31 3.76 -3.55
CA ASP A 236 -27.27 4.88 -3.46
C ASP A 236 -28.47 4.52 -2.58
N ARG A 237 -28.77 3.23 -2.36
CA ARG A 237 -29.91 2.78 -1.56
C ARG A 237 -29.56 2.33 -0.15
N LEU A 238 -28.28 2.32 0.22
CA LEU A 238 -27.82 1.87 1.54
C LEU A 238 -28.26 2.84 2.64
N LEU A 239 -28.21 4.16 2.39
CA LEU A 239 -28.63 5.16 3.36
C LEU A 239 -30.14 5.40 3.27
N THR A 240 -30.82 5.46 4.43
CA THR A 240 -32.29 5.61 4.47
C THR A 240 -32.73 6.96 3.91
N GLN A 241 -31.93 8.00 4.11
CA GLN A 241 -32.10 9.35 3.58
C GLN A 241 -32.20 9.36 2.05
N CYS A 242 -31.57 8.38 1.40
CA CYS A 242 -31.52 8.27 -0.05
C CYS A 242 -32.65 7.48 -0.67
N ARG A 243 -33.47 6.78 0.13
CA ARG A 243 -34.62 6.02 -0.39
C ARG A 243 -35.70 6.92 -0.98
N THR A 244 -35.80 8.15 -0.49
CA THR A 244 -36.84 9.11 -0.88
C THR A 244 -36.29 10.41 -1.45
N ALA A 245 -34.96 10.61 -1.42
CA ALA A 245 -34.33 11.81 -1.95
C ALA A 245 -34.01 11.63 -3.44
N PRO A 246 -34.50 12.51 -4.33
CA PRO A 246 -34.32 12.37 -5.78
C PRO A 246 -32.88 12.60 -6.25
N MET A 247 -31.96 13.01 -5.36
CA MET A 247 -30.59 13.40 -5.70
C MET A 247 -29.53 12.60 -4.92
N CYS A 248 -29.87 11.40 -4.45
CA CYS A 248 -28.84 10.43 -4.04
C CYS A 248 -28.43 9.63 -5.27
N ASN A 249 -27.35 10.08 -5.89
CA ASN A 249 -26.65 9.40 -6.96
C ASN A 249 -25.15 9.38 -6.65
N THR A 250 -24.45 8.49 -7.34
CA THR A 250 -22.97 8.37 -7.28
C THR A 250 -22.44 8.16 -5.86
N SER A 251 -23.25 7.53 -5.00
CA SER A 251 -22.81 7.07 -3.69
C SER A 251 -21.89 5.87 -3.83
N ARG A 252 -21.03 5.70 -2.84
CA ARG A 252 -20.02 4.65 -2.83
C ARG A 252 -19.70 4.23 -1.41
N VAL A 253 -19.27 2.98 -1.27
CA VAL A 253 -18.73 2.47 -0.01
C VAL A 253 -17.25 2.84 0.06
N VAL A 254 -16.88 3.64 1.06
CA VAL A 254 -15.50 4.14 1.22
C VAL A 254 -14.73 3.41 2.32
N ALA A 255 -15.42 2.68 3.20
CA ALA A 255 -14.80 1.78 4.17
C ALA A 255 -15.77 0.69 4.61
N ALA A 256 -15.24 -0.51 4.89
CA ALA A 256 -15.96 -1.57 5.56
C ALA A 256 -15.67 -1.50 7.07
N THR A 257 -16.72 -1.49 7.91
CA THR A 257 -16.59 -1.40 9.37
C THR A 257 -17.35 -2.53 10.06
N PRO A 258 -17.07 -2.83 11.34
CA PRO A 258 -17.87 -3.78 12.12
C PRO A 258 -19.36 -3.42 12.22
N ASP A 259 -19.70 -2.13 12.09
CA ASP A 259 -21.07 -1.62 12.19
C ASP A 259 -21.80 -1.51 10.85
N GLY A 260 -21.14 -1.91 9.77
CA GLY A 260 -21.62 -1.78 8.40
C GLY A 260 -20.71 -0.90 7.52
N PRO A 261 -21.04 -0.74 6.23
CA PRO A 261 -20.25 0.08 5.32
C PRO A 261 -20.41 1.57 5.63
N LEU A 262 -19.30 2.32 5.62
CA LEU A 262 -19.34 3.78 5.51
C LEU A 262 -19.66 4.14 4.07
N VAL A 263 -20.76 4.85 3.87
CA VAL A 263 -21.24 5.31 2.57
C VAL A 263 -20.97 6.81 2.44
N ALA A 264 -20.31 7.20 1.36
CA ALA A 264 -20.12 8.59 0.97
C ALA A 264 -20.99 8.88 -0.27
N MET A 265 -21.63 10.05 -0.30
CA MET A 265 -22.51 10.44 -1.41
C MET A 265 -21.80 11.42 -2.34
N GLY A 266 -22.03 11.32 -3.64
CA GLY A 266 -21.35 12.18 -4.63
C GLY A 266 -21.71 13.66 -4.50
N GLY A 267 -22.97 13.96 -4.19
CA GLY A 267 -23.48 15.32 -3.93
C GLY A 267 -23.11 15.90 -2.55
N GLY A 268 -22.38 15.16 -1.72
CA GLY A 268 -22.07 15.51 -0.33
C GLY A 268 -23.00 14.83 0.67
N GLY A 269 -22.47 14.64 1.88
CA GLY A 269 -23.03 13.84 2.96
C GLY A 269 -22.51 12.41 3.01
N PHE A 270 -22.61 11.80 4.19
CA PHE A 270 -22.07 10.46 4.46
C PHE A 270 -22.71 9.85 5.71
N GLY A 271 -22.58 8.54 5.86
CA GLY A 271 -23.06 7.85 7.06
C GLY A 271 -22.85 6.34 7.03
N ILE A 272 -23.14 5.70 8.16
CA ILE A 272 -23.27 4.24 8.25
C ILE A 272 -24.78 3.92 8.39
N PRO A 273 -25.35 3.08 7.51
CA PRO A 273 -26.76 2.72 7.55
C PRO A 273 -27.24 2.29 8.94
N GLY A 274 -28.33 2.90 9.43
CA GLY A 274 -28.91 2.58 10.74
C GLY A 274 -28.10 3.07 11.96
N ARG A 275 -26.98 3.78 11.77
CA ARG A 275 -26.14 4.30 12.85
C ARG A 275 -26.17 5.82 12.93
N TYR A 276 -25.58 6.49 11.95
CA TYR A 276 -25.44 7.94 11.93
C TYR A 276 -25.42 8.47 10.51
N PHE A 277 -25.64 9.78 10.38
CA PHE A 277 -25.59 10.49 9.12
C PHE A 277 -25.12 11.94 9.31
N SER A 278 -24.50 12.53 8.29
CA SER A 278 -23.68 13.74 8.40
C SER A 278 -24.43 15.00 8.88
N ASP A 279 -25.75 15.07 8.71
CA ASP A 279 -26.57 16.21 9.13
C ASP A 279 -26.57 16.45 10.66
N THR A 280 -26.38 15.38 11.43
CA THR A 280 -26.29 15.42 12.90
C THR A 280 -24.84 15.50 13.42
N LEU A 281 -23.86 15.33 12.53
CA LEU A 281 -22.44 15.24 12.86
C LEU A 281 -21.63 16.45 12.41
N THR A 282 -22.30 17.42 11.81
CA THR A 282 -21.65 18.61 11.25
C THR A 282 -20.94 19.41 12.35
N PRO A 283 -19.66 19.80 12.17
CA PRO A 283 -18.93 20.59 13.15
C PRO A 283 -19.62 21.93 13.48
N THR A 284 -19.45 22.42 14.71
CA THR A 284 -20.03 23.70 15.15
C THR A 284 -19.62 24.86 14.23
N GLY A 285 -20.62 25.62 13.77
CA GLY A 285 -20.44 26.76 12.87
C GLY A 285 -20.50 26.42 11.38
N ILE A 286 -20.68 25.14 11.03
CA ILE A 286 -20.90 24.68 9.65
C ILE A 286 -22.37 24.33 9.47
N ASN A 287 -22.94 24.67 8.31
CA ASN A 287 -24.30 24.30 7.97
C ASN A 287 -24.33 22.83 7.49
N PRO A 288 -25.22 21.97 8.05
CA PRO A 288 -25.37 20.58 7.60
C PRO A 288 -25.84 20.46 6.14
N LYS A 289 -26.35 21.55 5.56
CA LYS A 289 -26.68 21.69 4.15
C LYS A 289 -25.82 22.77 3.49
N SER A 290 -25.43 22.57 2.23
CA SER A 290 -24.64 23.53 1.47
C SER A 290 -25.12 23.67 0.02
N GLY A 291 -24.71 24.78 -0.60
CA GLY A 291 -25.08 25.12 -1.98
C GLY A 291 -26.53 25.58 -2.15
N PHE A 292 -26.84 26.09 -3.35
CA PHE A 292 -28.17 26.62 -3.70
C PHE A 292 -29.29 25.57 -3.60
N LEU A 293 -28.98 24.31 -3.92
CA LEU A 293 -29.93 23.20 -3.91
C LEU A 293 -30.08 22.53 -2.52
N GLY A 294 -29.38 23.00 -1.49
CA GLY A 294 -29.48 22.44 -0.14
C GLY A 294 -29.00 20.99 -0.03
N PHE A 295 -27.91 20.65 -0.75
CA PHE A 295 -27.29 19.34 -0.66
C PHE A 295 -26.75 19.10 0.75
N TRP A 296 -26.65 17.83 1.17
CA TRP A 296 -25.99 17.53 2.43
C TRP A 296 -24.51 17.92 2.34
N ASN A 297 -24.01 18.54 3.41
CA ASN A 297 -22.62 18.96 3.49
C ASN A 297 -21.75 17.80 4.01
N GLY A 298 -20.45 17.91 3.77
CA GLY A 298 -19.44 16.94 4.18
C GLY A 298 -19.11 15.94 3.08
N THR A 299 -17.90 16.03 2.53
CA THR A 299 -17.37 15.08 1.55
C THR A 299 -16.32 14.21 2.23
N VAL A 300 -16.52 12.89 2.21
CA VAL A 300 -15.48 11.96 2.71
C VAL A 300 -14.32 11.99 1.73
N TYR A 301 -13.16 12.42 2.24
CA TYR A 301 -11.92 12.45 1.48
C TYR A 301 -11.21 11.09 1.52
N GLY A 302 -11.26 10.42 2.67
CA GLY A 302 -10.73 9.07 2.84
C GLY A 302 -10.80 8.62 4.29
N VAL A 303 -10.35 7.38 4.54
CA VAL A 303 -10.47 6.72 5.83
C VAL A 303 -9.13 6.10 6.19
N SER A 304 -8.72 6.18 7.46
CA SER A 304 -7.52 5.50 7.95
C SER A 304 -7.57 5.39 9.47
N ALA A 305 -6.99 4.31 10.00
CA ALA A 305 -6.84 4.09 11.45
C ALA A 305 -8.13 4.25 12.27
N GLY A 306 -9.29 3.90 11.71
CA GLY A 306 -10.59 4.03 12.39
C GLY A 306 -11.19 5.44 12.36
N TYR A 307 -10.68 6.32 11.49
CA TYR A 307 -11.17 7.68 11.33
C TYR A 307 -11.50 7.99 9.87
N ALA A 308 -12.52 8.81 9.66
CA ALA A 308 -12.84 9.41 8.36
C ALA A 308 -12.38 10.87 8.33
N LEU A 309 -11.66 11.26 7.28
CA LEU A 309 -11.32 12.65 7.01
C LEU A 309 -12.40 13.26 6.12
N ILE A 310 -13.02 14.33 6.59
CA ILE A 310 -14.14 14.99 5.93
C ILE A 310 -13.77 16.43 5.59
N SER A 311 -14.10 16.87 4.39
CA SER A 311 -14.09 18.28 4.01
C SER A 311 -15.51 18.83 3.98
N TRP A 312 -15.70 19.98 4.60
CA TRP A 312 -16.96 20.69 4.68
C TRP A 312 -16.87 21.98 3.89
N GLN A 313 -17.88 22.22 3.07
CA GLN A 313 -18.06 23.51 2.45
C GLN A 313 -18.36 24.55 3.52
N ALA A 314 -17.65 25.68 3.46
CA ALA A 314 -17.92 26.83 4.30
C ALA A 314 -19.23 27.52 3.91
N ALA A 315 -19.69 28.46 4.75
CA ALA A 315 -21.01 29.06 4.62
C ALA A 315 -21.19 29.87 3.31
N SER A 316 -20.13 30.53 2.83
CA SER A 316 -20.16 31.32 1.61
C SER A 316 -19.33 30.67 0.51
N ALA A 317 -19.78 30.80 -0.75
CA ALA A 317 -19.00 30.36 -1.88
C ALA A 317 -17.67 31.14 -1.97
N GLY A 318 -16.54 30.44 -2.06
CA GLY A 318 -15.20 31.03 -2.07
C GLY A 318 -14.52 31.08 -0.70
N ASP A 319 -15.24 30.77 0.39
CA ASP A 319 -14.63 30.64 1.70
C ASP A 319 -13.75 29.37 1.77
N THR A 320 -12.71 29.45 2.61
CA THR A 320 -11.79 28.32 2.84
C THR A 320 -12.54 27.13 3.45
N PRO A 321 -12.41 25.91 2.90
CA PRO A 321 -13.12 24.76 3.44
C PRO A 321 -12.64 24.42 4.85
N VAL A 322 -13.54 23.79 5.61
CA VAL A 322 -13.22 23.25 6.94
C VAL A 322 -13.00 21.76 6.81
N TRP A 323 -11.89 21.29 7.31
CA TRP A 323 -11.54 19.89 7.40
C TRP A 323 -11.79 19.38 8.81
N SER A 324 -12.29 18.16 8.95
CA SER A 324 -12.41 17.51 10.26
C SER A 324 -12.15 16.02 10.18
N VAL A 325 -11.69 15.49 11.30
CA VAL A 325 -11.53 14.06 11.51
C VAL A 325 -12.73 13.57 12.32
N HIS A 326 -13.38 12.52 11.84
CA HIS A 326 -14.52 11.88 12.49
C HIS A 326 -14.13 10.48 12.93
N ASP A 327 -14.52 10.12 14.16
CA ASP A 327 -14.46 8.74 14.62
C ASP A 327 -15.41 7.88 13.78
N LEU A 328 -14.91 6.76 13.25
CA LEU A 328 -15.68 5.96 12.28
C LEU A 328 -16.82 5.17 12.94
N HIS A 329 -16.73 4.89 14.24
CA HIS A 329 -17.76 4.15 14.96
C HIS A 329 -18.96 5.03 15.31
N THR A 330 -18.68 6.21 15.86
CA THR A 330 -19.70 7.14 16.37
C THR A 330 -20.08 8.23 15.38
N GLY A 331 -19.24 8.48 14.37
CA GLY A 331 -19.33 9.63 13.48
C GLY A 331 -18.95 10.96 14.13
N ALA A 332 -18.58 10.98 15.42
CA ALA A 332 -18.37 12.21 16.16
C ALA A 332 -17.08 12.95 15.69
N PRO A 333 -17.12 14.28 15.53
CA PRO A 333 -15.93 15.06 15.18
C PRO A 333 -14.90 15.04 16.32
N GLN A 334 -13.65 14.69 15.99
CA GLN A 334 -12.53 14.57 16.92
C GLN A 334 -11.58 15.77 16.86
N ALA A 335 -11.35 16.29 15.65
CA ALA A 335 -10.50 17.45 15.40
C ALA A 335 -11.00 18.22 14.18
N ARG A 336 -10.67 19.51 14.10
CA ARG A 336 -11.02 20.36 12.95
C ARG A 336 -9.92 21.36 12.59
N LEU A 337 -9.92 21.80 11.35
CA LEU A 337 -8.95 22.71 10.76
C LEU A 337 -9.60 23.51 9.64
N VAL A 338 -9.32 24.81 9.56
CA VAL A 338 -9.60 25.60 8.35
C VAL A 338 -8.34 25.54 7.49
N CYS A 339 -8.44 25.04 6.25
CA CYS A 339 -7.30 24.94 5.36
C CYS A 339 -7.72 24.98 3.90
N GLY A 340 -7.03 25.78 3.09
CA GLY A 340 -7.32 25.99 1.67
C GLY A 340 -7.02 24.81 0.75
N GLN A 341 -6.77 23.62 1.30
CA GLN A 341 -6.71 22.40 0.52
C GLN A 341 -8.08 22.20 -0.14
N GLU A 342 -8.11 22.30 -1.47
CA GLU A 342 -9.30 21.99 -2.24
C GLU A 342 -9.39 20.48 -2.50
N ILE A 343 -10.63 19.98 -2.52
CA ILE A 343 -10.97 18.68 -3.08
C ILE A 343 -11.28 18.92 -4.56
N ALA A 344 -10.70 18.13 -5.47
CA ALA A 344 -10.97 18.32 -6.90
C ALA A 344 -12.48 18.28 -7.16
N LYS A 345 -13.01 19.12 -8.05
CA LYS A 345 -14.46 19.24 -8.27
C LYS A 345 -15.08 18.06 -9.03
N SER A 346 -14.35 16.96 -9.21
CA SER A 346 -14.82 15.75 -9.88
C SER A 346 -15.46 14.79 -8.88
N ASP A 347 -16.51 14.12 -9.29
CA ASP A 347 -17.14 12.97 -8.65
C ASP A 347 -16.41 11.64 -8.92
N LYS A 348 -15.33 11.67 -9.72
CA LYS A 348 -14.56 10.47 -10.08
C LYS A 348 -13.76 9.93 -8.89
N PRO A 349 -13.64 8.60 -8.75
CA PRO A 349 -12.84 7.97 -7.70
C PRO A 349 -11.35 8.34 -7.71
N SER A 350 -10.83 8.76 -8.87
CA SER A 350 -9.42 9.17 -9.04
C SER A 350 -9.04 10.48 -8.32
N ARG A 351 -10.03 11.20 -7.78
CA ARG A 351 -9.81 12.42 -6.98
C ARG A 351 -9.19 12.14 -5.61
N ASP A 352 -9.51 11.01 -5.02
CA ASP A 352 -9.24 10.78 -3.60
C ASP A 352 -7.82 10.21 -3.42
N TYR A 353 -7.11 10.74 -2.42
CA TYR A 353 -5.75 10.32 -2.10
C TYR A 353 -5.75 9.42 -0.86
N PRO A 354 -4.77 8.52 -0.71
CA PRO A 354 -4.67 7.72 0.49
C PRO A 354 -4.48 8.62 1.70
N VAL A 355 -5.33 8.43 2.71
CA VAL A 355 -5.15 9.04 4.02
C VAL A 355 -4.03 8.29 4.73
N VAL A 356 -2.97 9.02 5.07
CA VAL A 356 -1.80 8.46 5.75
C VAL A 356 -1.95 8.66 7.25
N SER A 357 -1.64 7.62 8.02
CA SER A 357 -1.71 7.66 9.48
C SER A 357 -0.39 7.22 10.09
N SER A 358 -0.10 7.70 11.30
CA SER A 358 1.01 7.17 12.07
C SER A 358 0.70 5.73 12.50
N PRO A 359 1.71 4.87 12.77
CA PRO A 359 1.50 3.45 13.06
C PRO A 359 0.50 3.15 14.18
N ARG A 360 0.42 4.01 15.22
CA ARG A 360 -0.56 3.91 16.32
C ARG A 360 -1.79 4.79 16.15
N GLY A 361 -1.93 5.48 15.02
CA GLY A 361 -3.10 6.28 14.67
C GLY A 361 -3.24 7.58 15.45
N GLN A 362 -2.17 8.10 16.07
CA GLN A 362 -2.21 9.39 16.76
C GLN A 362 -2.30 10.56 15.77
N TYR A 363 -1.62 10.43 14.62
CA TYR A 363 -1.62 11.43 13.58
C TYR A 363 -2.26 10.90 12.32
N LEU A 364 -2.91 11.80 11.58
CA LEU A 364 -3.57 11.52 10.31
C LEU A 364 -3.35 12.69 9.37
N ALA A 365 -3.04 12.43 8.11
CA ALA A 365 -2.91 13.48 7.10
C ALA A 365 -3.42 13.02 5.74
N ALA A 366 -3.74 14.00 4.90
CA ALA A 366 -4.02 13.78 3.50
C ALA A 366 -3.77 15.07 2.72
N GLY A 367 -3.01 14.99 1.63
CA GLY A 367 -2.55 16.19 0.93
C GLY A 367 -1.83 17.15 1.88
N SER A 368 -2.27 18.41 1.93
CA SER A 368 -1.66 19.42 2.79
C SER A 368 -2.30 19.59 4.17
N VAL A 369 -3.30 18.76 4.55
CA VAL A 369 -3.89 18.79 5.88
C VAL A 369 -3.34 17.67 6.75
N ALA A 370 -3.00 17.99 7.99
CA ALA A 370 -2.56 17.02 8.99
C ALA A 370 -3.25 17.27 10.33
N PHE A 371 -3.42 16.22 11.14
CA PHE A 371 -4.09 16.27 12.42
C PHE A 371 -3.32 15.51 13.48
N ASP A 372 -3.26 16.10 14.68
CA ASP A 372 -2.87 15.45 15.92
C ASP A 372 -4.16 15.17 16.71
N LEU A 373 -4.57 13.90 16.73
CA LEU A 373 -5.84 13.49 17.32
C LEU A 373 -5.80 13.51 18.85
N LYS A 374 -4.62 13.29 19.44
CA LYS A 374 -4.43 13.36 20.89
C LYS A 374 -4.65 14.78 21.40
N ASN A 375 -4.10 15.77 20.68
CA ASN A 375 -4.24 17.18 21.03
C ASN A 375 -5.43 17.88 20.32
N LYS A 376 -6.23 17.14 19.55
CA LYS A 376 -7.40 17.64 18.79
C LYS A 376 -7.10 18.85 17.91
N ARG A 377 -5.92 18.86 17.29
CA ARG A 377 -5.40 20.00 16.52
C ARG A 377 -5.18 19.60 15.07
N GLY A 378 -5.41 20.53 14.14
CA GLY A 378 -4.98 20.41 12.76
C GLY A 378 -3.84 21.37 12.41
N ILE A 379 -3.07 21.02 11.38
CA ILE A 379 -1.97 21.80 10.82
C ILE A 379 -2.19 21.88 9.30
N CYS A 380 -2.14 23.09 8.76
CA CYS A 380 -2.36 23.38 7.34
C CYS A 380 -1.02 23.68 6.65
N TRP A 381 -0.61 22.82 5.73
CA TRP A 381 0.57 22.95 4.88
C TRP A 381 0.25 23.51 3.50
N GLN A 382 -0.96 24.03 3.30
CA GLN A 382 -1.35 24.74 2.08
C GLN A 382 -0.50 26.01 1.94
N GLY A 383 0.03 26.23 0.74
CA GLY A 383 0.77 27.44 0.40
C GLY A 383 -0.07 28.70 0.54
N ASP A 384 0.58 29.81 0.88
CA ASP A 384 -0.03 31.12 1.15
C ASP A 384 0.58 32.25 0.30
N GLY A 385 1.31 31.88 -0.76
CA GLY A 385 2.05 32.80 -1.62
C GLY A 385 3.51 33.02 -1.18
N ASN A 386 3.81 32.90 0.12
CA ASN A 386 5.17 32.98 0.65
C ASN A 386 5.80 31.60 0.88
N ARG A 387 4.97 30.58 1.14
CA ARG A 387 5.37 29.17 1.21
C ARG A 387 4.69 28.35 0.12
N LYS A 388 5.40 27.35 -0.41
CA LYS A 388 4.81 26.34 -1.32
C LYS A 388 3.95 25.35 -0.52
N THR A 389 2.93 24.79 -1.16
CA THR A 389 2.14 23.69 -0.58
C THR A 389 3.02 22.46 -0.39
N ILE A 390 2.91 21.81 0.78
CA ILE A 390 3.58 20.52 1.03
C ILE A 390 2.51 19.45 1.19
N LEU A 391 2.66 18.35 0.45
CA LEU A 391 1.79 17.17 0.57
C LEU A 391 2.46 16.14 1.47
N VAL A 392 1.74 15.72 2.52
CA VAL A 392 2.21 14.73 3.49
C VAL A 392 2.10 13.32 2.89
N ALA A 393 3.18 12.56 2.94
CA ALA A 393 3.29 11.21 2.37
C ALA A 393 3.40 10.11 3.44
N SER A 394 4.03 10.38 4.59
CA SER A 394 4.10 9.41 5.70
C SER A 394 4.32 10.10 7.05
N ILE A 395 3.92 9.43 8.14
CA ILE A 395 3.94 10.00 9.49
C ILE A 395 4.42 8.96 10.52
N GLN A 396 5.27 9.38 11.45
CA GLN A 396 5.70 8.62 12.62
C GLN A 396 4.87 8.98 13.86
N ASP A 397 4.82 8.07 14.84
CA ASP A 397 4.11 8.30 16.11
C ASP A 397 4.73 9.40 16.99
N ASN A 398 5.95 9.84 16.71
CA ASN A 398 6.57 10.97 17.40
C ASN A 398 6.16 12.34 16.80
N GLY A 399 5.33 12.35 15.74
CA GLY A 399 4.91 13.57 15.04
C GLY A 399 5.84 14.00 13.91
N THR A 400 6.95 13.30 13.66
CA THR A 400 7.77 13.52 12.47
C THR A 400 7.04 12.96 11.25
N ALA A 401 6.86 13.79 10.22
CA ALA A 401 6.28 13.39 8.96
C ALA A 401 7.21 13.71 7.79
N TYR A 402 6.98 13.07 6.66
CA TYR A 402 7.70 13.34 5.41
C TYR A 402 6.71 13.64 4.31
N GLY A 403 7.10 14.54 3.42
CA GLY A 403 6.26 14.98 2.33
C GLY A 403 7.07 15.63 1.21
N GLY A 404 6.37 16.05 0.17
CA GLY A 404 6.96 16.69 -0.99
C GLY A 404 6.20 17.95 -1.37
N VAL A 405 6.91 18.89 -1.96
CA VAL A 405 6.30 19.98 -2.71
C VAL A 405 6.00 19.45 -4.12
N PRO A 406 4.73 19.41 -4.56
CA PRO A 406 4.41 19.03 -5.93
C PRO A 406 4.93 20.12 -6.85
N ASP A 407 5.85 19.77 -7.76
CA ASP A 407 6.40 20.72 -8.71
C ASP A 407 5.38 21.03 -9.81
N ALA A 408 5.19 22.32 -10.10
CA ALA A 408 4.25 22.79 -11.13
C ALA A 408 4.93 23.10 -12.48
N SER A 409 6.22 22.78 -12.63
CA SER A 409 6.99 23.06 -13.85
C SER A 409 7.81 21.85 -14.29
N GLU A 410 7.69 21.49 -15.58
CA GLU A 410 8.52 20.48 -16.24
C GLU A 410 10.02 20.80 -16.02
N GLY A 411 10.73 19.89 -15.34
CA GLY A 411 12.17 19.98 -15.10
C GLY A 411 12.60 20.50 -13.72
N GLY A 412 11.65 20.82 -12.83
CA GLY A 412 11.95 21.14 -11.44
C GLY A 412 12.35 19.89 -10.62
N THR A 413 13.21 20.08 -9.61
CA THR A 413 13.61 19.00 -8.70
C THR A 413 12.58 18.93 -7.58
N ASN A 414 11.89 17.78 -7.44
CA ASN A 414 10.97 17.53 -6.33
C ASN A 414 11.66 17.81 -4.99
N VAL A 415 11.16 18.81 -4.26
CA VAL A 415 11.68 19.13 -2.93
C VAL A 415 10.95 18.27 -1.91
N VAL A 416 11.67 17.30 -1.36
CA VAL A 416 11.21 16.52 -0.20
C VAL A 416 11.51 17.27 1.10
N ALA A 417 10.61 17.17 2.07
CA ALA A 417 10.70 17.87 3.34
C ALA A 417 10.37 16.94 4.52
N GLN A 418 11.06 17.18 5.63
CA GLN A 418 10.67 16.69 6.94
C GLN A 418 9.75 17.73 7.60
N LEU A 419 8.67 17.24 8.19
CA LEU A 419 7.65 18.03 8.87
C LEU A 419 7.59 17.62 10.34
N ASP A 420 7.30 18.57 11.21
CA ASP A 420 7.06 18.34 12.63
C ASP A 420 5.61 18.69 12.97
N LEU A 421 4.80 17.67 13.25
CA LEU A 421 3.39 17.80 13.62
C LEU A 421 3.18 17.98 15.14
N SER A 422 4.25 17.83 15.94
CA SER A 422 4.16 17.95 17.40
C SER A 422 3.99 19.41 17.86
N THR A 423 4.42 20.37 17.03
CA THR A 423 4.31 21.81 17.30
C THR A 423 3.02 22.43 16.73
N PRO A 424 2.46 23.49 17.35
CA PRO A 424 1.20 24.10 16.90
C PRO A 424 1.22 24.69 15.49
N SER A 425 2.34 25.33 15.10
CA SER A 425 2.51 25.92 13.78
C SER A 425 2.90 24.89 12.72
N GLY A 426 3.40 23.74 13.16
CA GLY A 426 4.25 22.88 12.37
C GLY A 426 5.59 23.56 12.04
N ASN A 427 6.66 22.77 11.92
CA ASN A 427 7.90 23.21 11.29
C ASN A 427 8.20 22.32 10.08
N ALA A 428 8.71 22.91 9.01
CA ALA A 428 9.14 22.18 7.81
C ALA A 428 10.61 22.47 7.53
N LYS A 429 11.37 21.43 7.22
CA LYS A 429 12.77 21.55 6.81
C LYS A 429 12.98 20.76 5.50
N PRO A 430 13.54 21.37 4.45
CA PRO A 430 13.90 20.63 3.25
C PRO A 430 14.96 19.57 3.57
N LEU A 431 14.84 18.40 2.96
CA LEU A 431 15.86 17.36 3.01
C LEU A 431 16.87 17.59 1.87
N GLU A 432 18.04 16.95 1.99
CA GLU A 432 19.06 17.01 0.95
C GLU A 432 18.54 16.38 -0.35
N ALA A 433 18.99 16.92 -1.50
CA ALA A 433 18.61 16.39 -2.80
C ALA A 433 18.99 14.90 -2.93
N GLY A 434 18.07 14.09 -3.47
CA GLY A 434 18.26 12.64 -3.59
C GLY A 434 18.00 11.85 -2.30
N THR A 435 17.51 12.49 -1.24
CA THR A 435 17.01 11.76 -0.05
C THR A 435 15.71 11.04 -0.38
N GLU A 436 15.69 9.73 -0.17
CA GLU A 436 14.48 8.92 -0.29
C GLU A 436 13.65 9.04 0.98
N VAL A 437 12.33 9.21 0.85
CA VAL A 437 11.43 9.30 2.00
C VAL A 437 10.72 7.97 2.25
N PRO A 438 10.42 7.63 3.51
CA PRO A 438 9.74 6.37 3.80
C PRO A 438 8.31 6.40 3.25
N TYR A 439 7.94 5.31 2.56
CA TYR A 439 6.58 5.01 2.12
C TYR A 439 5.65 4.76 3.31
N ALA A 440 6.13 4.01 4.31
CA ALA A 440 5.38 3.68 5.51
C ALA A 440 6.32 3.55 6.72
N HIS A 441 5.74 3.52 7.91
CA HIS A 441 6.45 3.30 9.16
C HIS A 441 5.88 2.10 9.89
N SER A 442 6.73 1.35 10.58
CA SER A 442 6.31 0.29 11.49
C SER A 442 6.22 0.81 12.93
N ALA A 443 5.61 0.03 13.82
CA ALA A 443 5.25 0.49 15.17
C ALA A 443 6.44 0.76 16.12
N ASP A 444 7.65 0.31 15.76
CA ASP A 444 8.90 0.64 16.47
C ASP A 444 9.62 1.87 15.88
N GLY A 445 9.03 2.50 14.87
CA GLY A 445 9.58 3.68 14.19
C GLY A 445 10.49 3.37 13.00
N ALA A 446 10.69 2.09 12.62
CA ALA A 446 11.46 1.81 11.41
C ALA A 446 10.69 2.28 10.16
N GLY A 447 11.42 2.91 9.24
CA GLY A 447 10.90 3.39 7.96
C GLY A 447 11.03 2.31 6.88
N VAL A 448 9.99 2.16 6.06
CA VAL A 448 9.96 1.30 4.88
C VAL A 448 10.07 2.18 3.65
N PHE A 449 11.10 1.95 2.85
CA PHE A 449 11.43 2.70 1.65
C PHE A 449 11.25 1.78 0.45
N LEU A 450 10.62 2.32 -0.60
CA LEU A 450 10.39 1.64 -1.86
C LEU A 450 11.06 2.47 -2.95
N THR A 451 12.06 1.90 -3.60
CA THR A 451 12.80 2.56 -4.69
C THR A 451 13.16 1.54 -5.76
N LEU A 452 13.82 1.97 -6.83
CA LEU A 452 14.36 1.09 -7.86
C LEU A 452 15.87 0.92 -7.66
N ASN A 453 16.38 -0.30 -7.80
CA ASN A 453 17.81 -0.56 -7.82
C ASN A 453 18.43 -0.22 -9.20
N SER A 454 19.73 -0.43 -9.36
CA SER A 454 20.45 -0.18 -10.63
C SER A 454 19.90 -0.96 -11.82
N ASP A 455 19.37 -2.15 -11.58
CA ASP A 455 18.76 -3.03 -12.59
C ASP A 455 17.27 -2.69 -12.80
N LYS A 456 16.81 -1.62 -12.16
CA LYS A 456 15.44 -1.12 -12.13
C LYS A 456 14.40 -2.11 -11.59
N HIS A 457 14.84 -3.04 -10.74
CA HIS A 457 13.96 -3.86 -9.90
C HIS A 457 13.54 -3.09 -8.66
N VAL A 458 12.39 -3.43 -8.10
CA VAL A 458 11.91 -2.83 -6.85
C VAL A 458 12.81 -3.27 -5.70
N LEU A 459 13.36 -2.29 -4.99
CA LEU A 459 14.10 -2.46 -3.75
C LEU A 459 13.18 -2.10 -2.57
N VAL A 460 12.94 -3.06 -1.71
CA VAL A 460 12.31 -2.87 -0.40
C VAL A 460 13.42 -2.72 0.62
N ALA A 461 13.52 -1.52 1.19
CA ALA A 461 14.53 -1.21 2.19
C ALA A 461 13.84 -0.84 3.51
N VAL A 462 14.20 -1.51 4.59
CA VAL A 462 13.76 -1.13 5.94
C VAL A 462 14.94 -0.52 6.67
N ARG A 463 14.76 0.64 7.28
CA ARG A 463 15.79 1.32 8.07
C ARG A 463 15.29 1.64 9.47
N LYS A 464 16.11 1.33 10.47
CA LYS A 464 15.79 1.59 11.87
C LYS A 464 15.91 3.09 12.20
N PRO A 465 15.21 3.58 13.23
CA PRO A 465 15.47 4.91 13.76
C PRO A 465 16.96 5.06 14.10
N ALA A 466 17.53 6.22 13.77
CA ALA A 466 18.84 6.59 14.27
C ALA A 466 18.80 6.64 15.80
N ARG A 467 19.82 6.08 16.45
CA ARG A 467 19.96 6.29 17.90
C ARG A 467 20.29 7.77 18.14
N PRO A 468 19.65 8.42 19.13
CA PRO A 468 19.96 9.80 19.47
C PRO A 468 21.40 9.98 19.94
#